data_AF-A0A6A2WKY8-F1
#
_entry.id   AF-A0A6A2WKY8-F1
#
_cell.length_a   1.000
_cell.length_b   1.000
_cell.length_c   1.000
_cell.angle_alpha   90.00
_cell.angle_beta   90.00
_cell.angle_gamma   90.00
#
_symmetry.space_group_name_H-M   'P 1'
#
loop_
_entity.id
_entity.type
_entity.pdbx_description
1 polymer ?
#
loop_
_entity_poly.entity_id
_entity_poly.type
_entity_poly.pdbx_seq_one_letter_code
_entity_poly.pdbx_strand_id
1 'polypeptide(L)'
;MEPPQEDATRDDIIDSYIKTLAQVVGSEEEARMKIYSVSTQHYYAFGALVSEELSYKIKDLSGVRWVLPDSYLDVKNKDYGGEPFINGQAVPYDPKYHE
;
A
#
# COMPACT_ATOMS: atom_id res chain seq x y z
N MET A 1 -1.81 7.21 3.42
CA MET A 1 -0.59 8.05 3.47
C MET A 1 -1.00 9.51 3.35
N GLU A 2 -0.13 10.43 3.77
CA GLU A 2 -0.25 11.83 3.32
C GLU A 2 -0.20 11.89 1.78
N PRO A 3 -0.87 12.87 1.15
CA PRO A 3 -0.75 13.07 -0.28
C PRO A 3 0.72 13.23 -0.70
N PRO A 4 1.13 12.66 -1.85
CA PRO A 4 2.49 12.83 -2.36
C PRO A 4 2.71 14.26 -2.86
N GLN A 5 3.95 14.56 -3.25
CA GLN A 5 4.27 15.80 -3.95
C GLN A 5 3.52 15.87 -5.28
N GLU A 6 3.18 17.08 -5.75
CA GLU A 6 2.35 17.27 -6.95
C GLU A 6 2.96 16.67 -8.22
N ASP A 7 4.28 16.56 -8.29
CA ASP A 7 5.05 16.04 -9.41
C ASP A 7 5.50 14.57 -9.23
N ALA A 8 5.10 13.92 -8.13
CA ALA A 8 5.47 12.53 -7.87
C ALA A 8 4.89 11.59 -8.93
N THR A 9 5.73 10.72 -9.47
CA THR A 9 5.28 9.68 -10.40
C THR A 9 4.60 8.53 -9.65
N ARG A 10 3.87 7.67 -10.37
CA ARG A 10 3.30 6.44 -9.80
C ARG A 10 4.36 5.57 -9.12
N ASP A 11 5.55 5.48 -9.72
CA ASP A 11 6.64 4.67 -9.19
C ASP A 11 7.23 5.31 -7.92
N ASP A 12 7.34 6.64 -7.85
CA ASP A 12 7.77 7.35 -6.63
C ASP A 12 6.79 7.12 -5.47
N ILE A 13 5.49 7.15 -5.77
CA ILE A 13 4.43 6.88 -4.79
C ILE A 13 4.56 5.44 -4.26
N ILE A 14 4.67 4.46 -5.15
CA ILE A 14 4.80 3.04 -4.77
C ILE A 14 6.10 2.80 -3.97
N ASP A 15 7.21 3.40 -4.40
CA ASP A 15 8.49 3.33 -3.70
C ASP A 15 8.39 3.90 -2.28
N SER A 16 7.64 4.99 -2.08
CA SER A 16 7.38 5.55 -0.76
C SER A 16 6.61 4.58 0.16
N TYR A 17 5.68 3.79 -0.38
CA TYR A 17 4.93 2.79 0.38
C TYR A 17 5.84 1.66 0.85
N ILE A 18 6.70 1.17 -0.04
CA ILE A 18 7.68 0.12 0.24
C ILE A 18 8.64 0.59 1.33
N LYS A 19 9.21 1.80 1.19
CA LYS A 19 10.11 2.40 2.18
C LYS A 19 9.43 2.65 3.52
N THR A 20 8.16 3.02 3.52
CA THR A 20 7.38 3.20 4.76
C THR A 20 7.25 1.88 5.49
N LEU A 21 6.82 0.82 4.80
CA LEU A 21 6.63 -0.49 5.43
C LEU A 21 7.97 -1.11 5.86
N ALA A 22 9.03 -0.94 5.07
CA ALA A 22 10.38 -1.44 5.34
C ALA A 22 10.94 -0.98 6.69
N GLN A 23 10.59 0.23 7.15
CA GLN A 23 10.99 0.74 8.47
C GLN A 23 10.51 -0.13 9.63
N VAL A 24 9.44 -0.90 9.43
CA VAL A 24 8.81 -1.73 10.48
C VAL A 24 9.09 -3.21 10.26
N VAL A 25 9.17 -3.66 9.01
CA VAL A 25 9.34 -5.08 8.67
C VAL A 25 10.81 -5.47 8.43
N GLY A 26 11.72 -4.50 8.39
CA GLY A 26 13.17 -4.72 8.43
C GLY A 26 13.88 -4.59 7.08
N SER A 27 13.20 -4.76 5.96
CA SER A 27 13.78 -4.54 4.62
C SER A 27 12.73 -4.19 3.56
N GLU A 28 13.20 -3.61 2.45
CA GLU A 28 12.34 -3.35 1.28
C GLU A 28 11.90 -4.65 0.61
N GLU A 29 12.73 -5.69 0.61
CA GLU A 29 12.37 -7.00 0.07
C GLU A 29 11.20 -7.62 0.84
N GLU A 30 11.24 -7.59 2.18
CA GLU A 30 10.14 -8.08 3.00
C GLU A 30 8.88 -7.22 2.84
N ALA A 31 9.05 -5.89 2.78
CA ALA A 31 7.94 -4.97 2.53
C ALA A 31 7.24 -5.28 1.20
N ARG A 32 8.01 -5.46 0.12
CA ARG A 32 7.51 -5.82 -1.22
C ARG A 32 6.70 -7.12 -1.21
N MET A 33 7.12 -8.11 -0.44
CA MET A 33 6.41 -9.40 -0.35
C MET A 33 5.15 -9.34 0.52
N LYS A 34 5.08 -8.39 1.45
CA LYS A 34 3.91 -8.20 2.32
C LYS A 34 2.82 -7.33 1.71
N ILE A 35 3.17 -6.39 0.83
CA ILE A 35 2.21 -5.54 0.12
C ILE A 35 1.45 -6.40 -0.90
N TYR A 36 0.12 -6.30 -0.90
CA TYR A 36 -0.74 -7.02 -1.85
C TYR A 36 -1.58 -6.11 -2.74
N SER A 37 -1.73 -4.84 -2.37
CA SER A 37 -2.47 -3.84 -3.15
C SER A 37 -1.89 -2.45 -2.92
N VAL A 38 -1.95 -1.61 -3.94
CA VAL A 38 -1.58 -0.19 -3.89
C VAL A 38 -2.65 0.66 -4.57
N SER A 39 -2.85 1.89 -4.13
CA SER A 39 -3.62 2.90 -4.86
C SER A 39 -2.82 4.19 -4.96
N THR A 40 -2.86 4.78 -6.15
CA THR A 40 -2.01 5.91 -6.53
C THR A 40 -2.80 7.08 -7.13
N GLN A 41 -4.14 7.04 -7.03
CA GLN A 41 -5.06 8.04 -7.61
C GLN A 41 -5.97 8.69 -6.56
N HIS A 42 -7.21 8.19 -6.38
CA HIS A 42 -8.21 8.79 -5.50
C HIS A 42 -7.81 8.79 -4.02
N TYR A 43 -7.01 7.82 -3.63
CA TYR A 43 -6.41 7.73 -2.31
C TYR A 43 -4.99 7.21 -2.45
N TYR A 44 -4.11 7.68 -1.57
CA TYR A 44 -2.72 7.26 -1.53
C TYR A 44 -2.54 6.26 -0.39
N ALA A 45 -2.70 4.98 -0.70
CA ALA A 45 -2.68 3.90 0.28
C ALA A 45 -2.08 2.61 -0.29
N PHE A 46 -1.72 1.69 0.60
CA PHE A 46 -1.32 0.33 0.28
C PHE A 46 -1.90 -0.63 1.31
N GLY A 47 -2.25 -1.83 0.85
CA GLY A 47 -2.65 -2.97 1.69
C GLY A 47 -1.43 -3.88 1.93
N ALA A 48 -1.22 -4.29 3.18
CA ALA A 48 -0.10 -5.16 3.54
C ALA A 48 -0.49 -6.22 4.59
N LEU A 49 0.14 -7.39 4.50
CA LEU A 49 0.00 -8.47 5.47
C LEU A 49 0.97 -8.26 6.65
N VAL A 50 0.46 -7.67 7.72
CA VAL A 50 1.20 -7.42 8.97
C VAL A 50 0.41 -7.90 10.18
N SER A 51 1.09 -8.14 11.30
CA SER A 51 0.39 -8.36 12.57
C SER A 51 -0.20 -7.06 13.09
N GLU A 52 -1.21 -7.16 13.95
CA GLU A 52 -1.79 -6.02 14.64
C GLU A 52 -0.72 -5.21 15.41
N GLU A 53 0.23 -5.89 16.06
CA GLU A 53 1.35 -5.23 16.76
C GLU A 53 2.17 -4.33 15.85
N LEU A 54 2.50 -4.79 14.63
CA LEU A 54 3.25 -3.97 13.67
C LEU A 54 2.39 -2.83 13.12
N SER A 55 1.07 -3.01 13.02
CA SER A 55 0.16 -1.93 12.58
C SER A 55 0.23 -0.71 13.49
N TYR A 56 0.41 -0.91 14.81
CA TYR A 56 0.60 0.19 15.76
C TYR A 56 1.92 0.93 15.51
N LYS A 57 3.01 0.22 15.18
CA LYS A 57 4.30 0.84 14.83
C LYS A 57 4.22 1.66 13.54
N ILE A 58 3.47 1.17 12.55
CA ILE A 58 3.24 1.88 11.27
C ILE A 58 2.50 3.20 11.52
N LYS A 59 1.51 3.19 12.42
CA LYS A 59 0.71 4.39 12.74
C LYS A 59 1.55 5.56 13.25
N ASP A 60 2.67 5.28 13.91
CA ASP A 60 3.55 6.30 14.48
C ASP A 60 4.58 6.86 13.47
N LEU A 61 4.62 6.34 12.23
CA LEU A 61 5.56 6.79 11.21
C LEU A 61 5.16 8.12 10.57
N SER A 62 6.16 8.95 10.29
CA SER A 62 5.97 10.18 9.52
C SER A 62 5.39 9.89 8.13
N GLY A 63 4.38 10.65 7.71
CA GLY A 63 3.68 10.48 6.44
C GLY A 63 2.56 9.42 6.46
N VAL A 64 2.41 8.66 7.55
CA VAL A 64 1.25 7.78 7.74
C VAL A 64 0.11 8.58 8.37
N ARG A 65 -0.98 8.73 7.61
CA ARG A 65 -2.19 9.45 8.07
C ARG A 65 -3.16 8.55 8.84
N TRP A 66 -3.37 7.33 8.35
CA TRP A 66 -4.31 6.36 8.91
C TRP A 66 -3.76 4.94 8.78
N VAL A 67 -4.09 4.10 9.76
CA VAL A 67 -3.90 2.64 9.71
C VAL A 67 -5.22 2.02 10.14
N LEU A 68 -5.83 1.23 9.26
CA LEU A 68 -7.14 0.62 9.46
C LEU A 68 -7.07 -0.87 9.09
N PRO A 69 -7.82 -1.75 9.77
CA PRO A 69 -8.02 -3.12 9.29
C PRO A 69 -8.67 -3.11 7.91
N ASP A 70 -8.10 -3.86 6.97
CA ASP A 70 -8.63 -3.94 5.61
C ASP A 70 -9.82 -4.91 5.50
N SER A 71 -10.64 -4.75 4.47
CA SER A 71 -11.83 -5.54 4.21
C SER A 71 -12.05 -5.71 2.71
N TYR A 72 -12.68 -6.81 2.30
CA TYR A 72 -13.00 -7.02 0.89
C TYR A 72 -13.99 -5.97 0.37
N LEU A 73 -13.63 -5.30 -0.73
CA LEU A 73 -14.57 -4.51 -1.53
C LEU A 73 -15.49 -5.43 -2.33
N ASP A 74 -14.96 -6.56 -2.83
CA ASP A 74 -15.74 -7.64 -3.42
C ASP A 74 -15.57 -8.92 -2.60
N VAL A 75 -16.56 -9.20 -1.76
CA VAL A 75 -16.58 -10.38 -0.88
C VAL A 75 -16.59 -11.68 -1.67
N LYS A 76 -17.24 -11.72 -2.84
CA LYS A 76 -17.38 -12.94 -3.65
C LYS A 76 -16.04 -13.33 -4.26
N ASN A 77 -15.31 -12.35 -4.78
CA ASN A 77 -14.01 -12.56 -5.42
C ASN A 77 -12.82 -12.43 -4.44
N LYS A 78 -13.08 -12.05 -3.17
CA LYS A 78 -12.07 -11.78 -2.14
C LYS A 78 -11.09 -10.70 -2.57
N ASP A 79 -11.63 -9.66 -3.20
CA ASP A 79 -10.85 -8.53 -3.70
C ASP A 79 -10.85 -7.39 -2.66
N TYR A 80 -9.66 -6.90 -2.32
CA TYR A 80 -9.48 -5.75 -1.42
C TYR A 80 -9.52 -4.41 -2.17
N GLY A 81 -9.61 -4.43 -3.50
CA GLY A 81 -9.54 -3.23 -4.34
C GLY A 81 -8.12 -2.73 -4.55
N GLY A 82 -8.02 -1.60 -5.24
CA GLY A 82 -6.75 -1.02 -5.66
C GLY A 82 -6.05 -1.84 -6.75
N GLU A 83 -4.84 -1.43 -7.07
CA GLU A 83 -3.98 -2.07 -8.05
C GLU A 83 -3.29 -3.29 -7.42
N PRO A 84 -3.42 -4.50 -7.98
CA PRO A 84 -2.74 -5.68 -7.47
C PRO A 84 -1.22 -5.51 -7.40
N PHE A 85 -0.63 -5.89 -6.27
CA PHE A 85 0.81 -5.89 -6.05
C PHE A 85 1.30 -7.33 -5.90
N ILE A 86 1.93 -7.87 -6.94
CA ILE A 86 2.22 -9.29 -7.07
C ILE A 86 3.72 -9.49 -7.20
N ASN A 87 4.29 -10.37 -6.36
CA ASN A 87 5.72 -10.69 -6.35
C ASN A 87 6.61 -9.43 -6.26
N GLY A 88 6.22 -8.48 -5.42
CA GLY A 88 7.00 -7.27 -5.15
C GLY A 88 6.88 -6.16 -6.19
N GLN A 89 5.92 -6.25 -7.11
CA GLN A 89 5.68 -5.27 -8.17
C GLN A 89 4.19 -5.00 -8.36
N ALA A 90 3.85 -3.74 -8.64
CA ALA A 90 2.50 -3.40 -9.06
C ALA A 90 2.29 -3.88 -10.50
N VAL A 91 1.11 -4.41 -10.79
CA VAL A 91 0.71 -4.71 -12.17
C VAL A 91 0.72 -3.43 -13.03
N PRO A 92 0.72 -3.52 -14.38
CA PRO A 92 0.54 -2.36 -15.23
C PRO A 92 -0.73 -1.60 -14.85
N TYR A 93 -0.64 -0.27 -14.85
CA TYR A 93 -1.78 0.59 -14.50
C TYR A 93 -2.97 0.32 -15.42
N ASP A 94 -4.15 0.23 -14.82
CA ASP A 94 -5.43 0.08 -15.50
C ASP A 94 -6.47 0.93 -14.75
N PRO A 95 -7.20 1.85 -15.43
CA PRO A 95 -8.20 2.69 -14.78
C PRO A 95 -9.24 1.94 -13.96
N LYS A 96 -9.58 0.69 -14.34
CA LYS A 96 -10.59 -0.14 -13.66
C LYS A 96 -10.33 -0.33 -12.16
N TYR A 97 -9.09 -0.17 -11.69
CA TYR A 97 -8.74 -0.30 -10.26
C TYR A 97 -9.18 0.91 -9.42
N HIS A 98 -9.68 1.96 -10.06
CA HIS A 98 -10.10 3.21 -9.43
C HIS A 98 -11.51 3.65 -9.86
N GLU A 99 -12.25 2.80 -10.58
CA GLU A 99 -13.65 3.04 -10.99
C GLU A 99 -14.67 2.70 -9.90
#